data_AF-A0A643KEY8-F1
#
_entry.id   AF-A0A643KEY8-F1
#
_cell.length_a   1.000
_cell.length_b   1.000
_cell.length_c   1.000
_cell.angle_alpha   90.00
_cell.angle_beta   90.00
_cell.angle_gamma   90.00
#
_symmetry.space_group_name_H-M   'P 1'
#
loop_
_entity.id
_entity.type
_entity.pdbx_description
1 polymer ?
#
loop_
_entity_poly.entity_id
_entity_poly.type
_entity_poly.pdbx_seq_one_letter_code
_entity_poly.pdbx_strand_id
1 'polypeptide(L)'
;MVDVAVGPEKRLRFDPESIEIRVGDTVRWTALSPGHNVTSKPGASEKCKNPEGAEPFASYEGDTHYAIMEVDDVYEHTFTVPGTYVYVCAPHEDQGMVGDITVVE
;
A
#
# COMPACT_ATOMS: atom_id res chain seq x y z
N MET A 1 -9.37 -11.15 -4.73
CA MET A 1 -8.74 -10.73 -3.45
C MET A 1 -7.32 -11.24 -3.43
N VAL A 2 -6.36 -10.34 -3.23
CA VAL A 2 -4.92 -10.65 -3.14
C VAL A 2 -4.39 -10.13 -1.81
N ASP A 3 -3.62 -10.97 -1.12
CA ASP A 3 -3.07 -10.65 0.20
C ASP A 3 -1.64 -10.12 0.10
N VAL A 4 -1.36 -9.07 0.88
CA VAL A 4 -0.02 -8.51 1.06
C VAL A 4 0.27 -8.41 2.56
N ALA A 5 1.34 -9.05 3.01
CA ALA A 5 1.83 -8.88 4.37
C ALA A 5 2.57 -7.54 4.50
N VAL A 6 2.33 -6.84 5.60
CA VAL A 6 3.01 -5.59 5.95
C VAL A 6 3.91 -5.85 7.14
N GLY A 7 5.23 -5.69 6.98
CA GLY A 7 6.18 -5.96 8.06
C GLY A 7 6.45 -7.44 8.40
N PRO A 8 6.38 -8.41 7.46
CA PRO A 8 6.61 -9.82 7.79
C PRO A 8 8.02 -10.05 8.38
N GLU A 9 8.11 -10.95 9.36
CA GLU A 9 9.35 -11.27 10.07
C GLU A 9 10.02 -10.04 10.74
N LYS A 10 9.24 -8.99 11.02
CA LYS A 10 9.72 -7.68 11.52
C LYS A 10 10.69 -6.99 10.54
N ARG A 11 10.59 -7.28 9.23
CA ARG A 11 11.36 -6.60 8.19
C ARG A 11 10.58 -5.40 7.64
N LEU A 12 11.29 -4.41 7.13
CA LEU A 12 10.71 -3.21 6.53
C LEU A 12 10.33 -3.46 5.06
N ARG A 13 9.37 -4.35 4.82
CA ARG A 13 8.93 -4.71 3.46
C ARG A 13 7.43 -5.00 3.38
N PHE A 14 6.91 -4.93 2.17
CA PHE A 14 5.67 -5.60 1.78
C PHE A 14 6.00 -7.00 1.27
N ASP A 15 5.09 -7.96 1.37
CA ASP A 15 5.31 -9.32 0.83
C ASP A 15 4.00 -9.94 0.33
N PRO A 16 3.85 -10.17 -0.98
CA PRO A 16 4.80 -9.80 -2.05
C PRO A 16 4.96 -8.27 -2.18
N GLU A 17 6.13 -7.82 -2.67
CA GLU A 17 6.39 -6.38 -2.96
C GLU A 17 5.65 -5.90 -4.21
N SER A 18 5.51 -6.78 -5.21
CA SER A 18 4.88 -6.50 -6.50
C SER A 18 3.78 -7.50 -6.78
N ILE A 19 2.61 -7.03 -7.22
CA ILE A 19 1.49 -7.88 -7.63
C ILE A 19 0.86 -7.39 -8.93
N GLU A 20 0.26 -8.33 -9.67
CA GLU A 20 -0.63 -8.05 -10.79
C GLU A 20 -2.04 -8.53 -10.43
N ILE A 21 -3.03 -7.66 -10.63
CA ILE A 21 -4.45 -7.91 -10.34
C ILE A 21 -5.33 -7.41 -11.47
N ARG A 22 -6.62 -7.76 -11.47
CA ARG A 22 -7.57 -7.24 -12.45
C ARG A 22 -8.39 -6.07 -11.89
N VAL A 23 -8.93 -5.24 -12.76
CA VAL A 23 -9.93 -4.24 -12.40
C VAL A 23 -11.09 -4.92 -11.67
N GLY A 24 -11.46 -4.38 -10.51
CA GLY A 24 -12.47 -4.93 -9.61
C GLY A 24 -11.91 -5.81 -8.49
N ASP A 25 -10.62 -6.18 -8.53
CA ASP A 25 -9.98 -6.91 -7.43
C ASP A 25 -9.73 -6.02 -6.21
N THR A 26 -9.83 -6.64 -5.04
CA THR A 26 -9.43 -6.06 -3.76
C THR A 26 -8.06 -6.57 -3.35
N VAL A 27 -7.19 -5.68 -2.90
CA VAL A 27 -5.95 -6.02 -2.19
C VAL A 27 -6.19 -5.82 -0.70
N ARG A 28 -5.73 -6.80 0.09
CA ARG A 28 -5.81 -6.81 1.54
C ARG A 28 -4.39 -6.78 2.12
N TRP A 29 -4.09 -5.74 2.87
CA TRP A 29 -2.84 -5.59 3.61
C TRP A 29 -3.04 -5.98 5.06
N THR A 30 -2.20 -6.85 5.60
CA THR A 30 -2.25 -7.26 7.02
C THR A 30 -0.94 -6.93 7.72
N ALA A 31 -1.01 -6.17 8.81
CA ALA A 31 0.15 -5.80 9.61
C ALA A 31 0.65 -6.96 10.47
N LEU A 32 1.86 -7.44 10.20
CA LEU A 32 2.49 -8.55 10.92
C LEU A 32 3.56 -8.08 11.93
N SER A 33 3.87 -6.79 11.93
CA SER A 33 4.68 -6.12 12.94
C SER A 33 4.22 -4.66 13.10
N PRO A 34 4.52 -4.00 14.22
CA PRO A 34 4.10 -2.60 14.42
C PRO A 34 4.96 -1.65 13.59
N GLY A 35 4.51 -0.40 13.47
CA GLY A 35 5.30 0.70 12.90
C GLY A 35 5.10 0.93 11.41
N HIS A 36 4.17 0.20 10.77
CA HIS A 36 3.97 0.29 9.33
C HIS A 36 2.64 0.93 8.97
N ASN A 37 2.57 1.47 7.76
CA ASN A 37 1.34 1.85 7.12
C ASN A 37 1.37 1.52 5.63
N VAL A 38 0.25 1.75 4.96
CA VAL A 38 0.09 1.58 3.52
C VAL A 38 -0.44 2.89 2.97
N THR A 39 0.23 3.46 1.96
CA THR A 39 -0.26 4.69 1.31
C THR A 39 0.25 4.87 -0.10
N SER A 40 -0.64 5.29 -1.00
CA SER A 40 -0.30 5.81 -2.33
C SER A 40 -0.50 7.33 -2.43
N LYS A 41 -0.72 8.02 -1.30
CA LYS A 41 -0.94 9.48 -1.30
C LYS A 41 0.32 10.21 -1.76
N PRO A 42 0.25 11.08 -2.80
CA PRO A 42 1.40 11.87 -3.24
C PRO A 42 2.00 12.79 -2.16
N GLY A 43 1.18 13.25 -1.20
CA GLY A 43 1.66 14.05 -0.06
C GLY A 43 2.46 13.25 0.98
N ALA A 44 2.35 11.92 0.99
CA ALA A 44 3.08 11.06 1.89
C ALA A 44 4.50 10.73 1.40
N SER A 45 4.69 10.69 0.07
CA SER A 45 5.98 10.40 -0.57
C SER A 45 5.93 10.79 -2.05
N GLU A 46 7.04 11.33 -2.58
CA GLU A 46 7.22 11.57 -4.02
C GLU A 46 7.32 10.28 -4.84
N LYS A 47 7.55 9.13 -4.20
CA LYS A 47 7.61 7.81 -4.85
C LYS A 47 6.21 7.29 -5.18
N CYS A 48 5.18 7.77 -4.48
CA CYS A 48 3.80 7.38 -4.72
C CYS A 48 3.35 7.75 -6.14
N LYS A 49 2.74 6.79 -6.84
CA LYS A 49 2.20 6.98 -8.19
C LYS A 49 0.82 6.34 -8.27
N ASN A 50 -0.12 7.04 -8.89
CA ASN A 50 -1.45 6.51 -9.17
C ASN A 50 -1.78 6.76 -10.65
N PRO A 51 -2.53 5.88 -11.32
CA PRO A 51 -3.07 6.15 -12.64
C PRO A 51 -3.93 7.42 -12.66
N GLU A 52 -4.03 8.06 -13.84
CA GLU A 52 -4.92 9.20 -14.02
C GLU A 52 -6.38 8.80 -13.72
N GLY A 53 -7.07 9.60 -12.91
CA GLY A 53 -8.45 9.34 -12.49
C GLY A 53 -8.59 8.34 -11.34
N ALA A 54 -7.50 7.76 -10.83
CA ALA A 54 -7.52 6.96 -9.61
C ALA A 54 -7.37 7.82 -8.35
N GLU A 55 -8.26 7.63 -7.38
CA GLU A 55 -8.11 8.21 -6.05
C GLU A 55 -6.99 7.50 -5.28
N PRO A 56 -6.09 8.23 -4.58
CA PRO A 56 -5.10 7.61 -3.73
C PRO A 56 -5.72 6.84 -2.57
N PHE A 57 -5.03 5.82 -2.09
CA PHE A 57 -5.46 4.99 -0.98
C PHE A 57 -4.47 5.10 0.19
N ALA A 58 -4.97 4.96 1.43
CA ALA A 58 -4.14 4.95 2.62
C ALA A 58 -4.83 4.20 3.77
N SER A 59 -4.06 3.52 4.61
CA SER A 59 -4.53 2.88 5.84
C SER A 59 -4.82 3.87 6.99
N TYR A 60 -4.83 5.18 6.69
CA TYR A 60 -5.04 6.26 7.64
C TYR A 60 -5.87 7.39 7.01
N GLU A 61 -6.49 8.19 7.88
CA GLU A 61 -7.36 9.30 7.49
C GLU A 61 -6.61 10.62 7.29
N GLY A 62 -7.09 11.43 6.33
CA GLY A 62 -6.54 12.77 6.05
C GLY A 62 -5.03 12.77 5.77
N ASP A 63 -4.33 13.77 6.32
CA ASP A 63 -2.89 13.99 6.10
C ASP A 63 -2.01 13.46 7.25
N THR A 64 -2.52 12.46 8.00
CA THR A 64 -1.78 11.80 9.07
C THR A 64 -0.78 10.78 8.53
N HIS A 65 0.11 11.22 7.63
CA HIS A 65 0.95 10.34 6.79
C HIS A 65 1.85 9.35 7.56
N TYR A 66 2.14 9.63 8.83
CA TYR A 66 2.94 8.76 9.71
C TYR A 66 2.09 7.96 10.71
N ALA A 67 0.75 8.01 10.64
CA ALA A 67 -0.09 7.13 11.42
C ALA A 67 0.15 5.67 10.99
N ILE A 68 0.27 4.78 11.98
CA ILE A 68 0.64 3.38 11.80
C ILE A 68 -0.56 2.48 12.06
N MET A 69 -0.56 1.32 11.41
CA MET A 69 -1.48 0.21 11.70
C MET A 69 -1.05 -0.49 12.99
N GLU A 70 -2.01 -0.97 13.76
CA GLU A 70 -1.75 -1.91 14.86
C GLU A 70 -1.40 -3.29 14.29
N VAL A 71 -0.76 -4.13 15.10
CA VAL A 71 -0.50 -5.53 14.69
C VAL A 71 -1.83 -6.26 14.53
N ASP A 72 -1.93 -7.08 13.48
CA ASP A 72 -3.13 -7.78 13.01
C ASP A 72 -4.22 -6.88 12.40
N ASP A 73 -4.00 -5.56 12.31
CA ASP A 73 -4.89 -4.69 11.54
C ASP A 73 -4.90 -5.08 10.06
N VAL A 74 -6.07 -4.90 9.46
CA VAL A 74 -6.32 -5.17 8.05
C VAL A 74 -6.76 -3.89 7.36
N TYR A 75 -6.08 -3.56 6.27
CA TYR A 75 -6.49 -2.51 5.34
C TYR A 75 -6.88 -3.12 4.00
N GLU A 76 -7.99 -2.69 3.41
CA GLU A 76 -8.47 -3.20 2.13
C GLU A 76 -8.73 -2.06 1.15
N HIS A 77 -8.38 -2.27 -0.12
CA HIS A 77 -8.69 -1.34 -1.20
C HIS A 77 -9.08 -2.10 -2.47
N THR A 78 -10.19 -1.71 -3.09
CA THR A 78 -10.66 -2.26 -4.38
C THR A 78 -10.21 -1.35 -5.52
N PHE A 79 -9.50 -1.92 -6.48
CA PHE A 79 -8.92 -1.19 -7.59
C PHE A 79 -9.88 -1.16 -8.78
N THR A 80 -10.28 0.03 -9.21
CA THR A 80 -11.26 0.21 -10.29
C THR A 80 -10.70 0.89 -11.54
N VAL A 81 -9.45 1.38 -11.48
CA VAL A 81 -8.77 2.05 -12.59
C VAL A 81 -7.56 1.21 -13.00
N PRO A 82 -7.41 0.84 -14.28
CA PRO A 82 -6.23 0.10 -14.74
C PRO A 82 -4.98 0.97 -14.73
N GLY A 83 -3.83 0.34 -14.60
CA GLY A 83 -2.52 0.98 -14.59
C GLY A 83 -1.66 0.57 -13.40
N THR A 84 -0.50 1.21 -13.28
CA THR A 84 0.45 0.92 -12.20
C THR A 84 0.27 1.89 -11.05
N TYR A 85 0.09 1.34 -9.86
CA TYR A 85 0.12 2.04 -8.59
C TYR A 85 1.45 1.76 -7.90
N VAL A 86 2.10 2.81 -7.41
CA VAL A 86 3.26 2.69 -6.51
C VAL A 86 2.83 3.25 -5.17
N TYR A 87 3.00 2.46 -4.13
CA TYR A 87 2.63 2.79 -2.77
C TYR A 87 3.80 2.51 -1.83
N VAL A 88 3.76 3.11 -0.65
CA VAL A 88 4.84 3.03 0.33
C VAL A 88 4.31 2.77 1.73
N CYS A 89 5.21 2.38 2.61
CA CYS A 89 5.08 2.65 4.04
C CYS A 89 5.82 3.95 4.31
N ALA A 90 5.09 5.04 4.55
CA ALA A 90 5.68 6.38 4.68
C ALA A 90 6.79 6.48 5.76
N PRO A 91 6.67 5.85 6.95
CA PRO A 91 7.78 5.80 7.92
C PRO A 91 9.07 5.14 7.42
N HIS A 92 9.01 4.32 6.37
CA HIS A 92 10.09 3.42 5.95
C HIS A 92 10.40 3.52 4.45
N GLU A 93 9.86 4.51 3.75
CA GLU A 93 9.97 4.61 2.30
C GLU A 93 11.41 4.88 1.82
N ASP A 94 12.20 5.61 2.61
CA ASP A 94 13.64 5.83 2.35
C ASP A 94 14.51 4.63 2.66
N GLN A 95 13.96 3.63 3.35
CA GLN A 95 14.59 2.33 3.61
C GLN A 95 14.17 1.29 2.56
N GLY A 96 13.40 1.69 1.55
CA GLY A 96 12.99 0.83 0.44
C GLY A 96 11.67 0.10 0.65
N MET A 97 10.89 0.43 1.67
CA MET A 97 9.56 -0.18 1.88
C MET A 97 8.53 0.42 0.91
N VAL A 98 8.64 0.00 -0.35
CA VAL A 98 7.86 0.42 -1.50
C VAL A 98 7.23 -0.82 -2.11
N GLY A 99 5.97 -0.73 -2.53
CA GLY A 99 5.30 -1.79 -3.28
C GLY A 99 4.69 -1.26 -4.57
N ASP A 100 4.44 -2.17 -5.49
CA ASP A 100 3.77 -1.88 -6.75
C ASP A 100 2.60 -2.83 -7.03
N ILE A 101 1.57 -2.27 -7.65
CA ILE A 101 0.38 -3.00 -8.09
C ILE A 101 0.14 -2.64 -9.53
N THR A 102 0.19 -3.64 -10.41
CA THR A 102 -0.24 -3.49 -11.79
C THR A 102 -1.68 -3.99 -11.91
N VAL A 103 -2.60 -3.10 -12.27
CA VAL A 103 -4.01 -3.39 -12.48
C VAL A 103 -4.28 -3.52 -13.97
N VAL A 104 -4.62 -4.72 -14.43
CA VAL A 104 -4.99 -5.01 -15.82
C VAL A 104 -6.50 -5.10 -15.98
N GLU A 105 -7.02 -5.03 -17.21
CA GLU A 105 -8.46 -5.22 -17.48
C GLU A 105 -8.97 -6.65 -17.18
#